data_AF-U2UZB1-F1
#
_entry.id   AF-U2UZB1-F1
#
_cell.length_a   1.000
_cell.length_b   1.000
_cell.length_c   1.000
_cell.angle_alpha   90.00
_cell.angle_beta   90.00
_cell.angle_gamma   90.00
#
_symmetry.space_group_name_H-M   'P 1'
#
loop_
_entity.id
_entity.type
_entity.pdbx_description
1 polymer ?
#
loop_
_entity_poly.entity_id
_entity_poly.type
_entity_poly.pdbx_seq_one_letter_code
_entity_poly.pdbx_strand_id
1 'polypeptide(L)'
;MADIRARIRVARSVTRSEDEFRGLLKSLSVEVEDNSAKARRRDWVFSLAGHPTWRVSGESLGLGYGRESLMRGFSLGAAGHLADASERRVAELARSAVELGDLSELERLSEAISWLKGNRIRTAADLAAKGAGNPEMVAYVQGLGILKEGATERNHTPRPAKPFPRAQGASVQRSNAIEHASEHQHARQRDNGRESQR
;
A
#
# COMPACT_ATOMS: atom_id res chain seq x y z
N MET A 1 7.90 23.30 -17.49
CA MET A 1 7.01 22.13 -17.64
C MET A 1 7.57 20.86 -16.99
N ALA A 2 8.85 20.52 -17.17
CA ALA A 2 9.46 19.34 -16.54
C ALA A 2 9.32 19.35 -15.00
N ASP A 3 9.53 20.50 -14.38
CA ASP A 3 9.37 20.71 -12.94
C ASP A 3 7.97 20.34 -12.39
N ILE A 4 6.88 20.89 -12.95
CA ILE A 4 5.50 20.54 -12.56
C ILE A 4 5.25 19.02 -12.68
N ARG A 5 5.77 18.38 -13.73
CA ARG A 5 5.64 16.93 -13.90
C ARG A 5 6.37 16.14 -12.83
N ALA A 6 7.60 16.54 -12.47
CA ALA A 6 8.37 15.91 -11.41
C ALA A 6 7.65 16.02 -10.06
N ARG A 7 7.16 17.21 -9.70
CA ARG A 7 6.37 17.45 -8.47
C ARG A 7 5.12 16.58 -8.41
N ILE A 8 4.36 16.50 -9.52
CA ILE A 8 3.16 15.65 -9.60
C ILE A 8 3.51 14.16 -9.50
N ARG A 9 4.57 13.69 -10.17
CA ARG A 9 5.00 12.29 -10.10
C ARG A 9 5.38 11.87 -8.69
N VAL A 10 6.17 12.70 -8.00
CA VAL A 10 6.54 12.47 -6.59
C VAL A 10 5.30 12.46 -5.72
N ALA A 11 4.45 13.48 -5.81
CA ALA A 11 3.25 13.57 -4.99
C ALA A 11 2.33 12.35 -5.19
N ARG A 12 2.03 12.01 -6.43
CA ARG A 12 1.22 10.84 -6.79
C ARG A 12 1.78 9.53 -6.20
N SER A 13 3.09 9.45 -6.04
CA SER A 13 3.73 8.21 -5.61
C SER A 13 3.58 7.91 -4.12
N VAL A 14 3.35 8.95 -3.29
CA VAL A 14 3.32 8.88 -1.82
C VAL A 14 1.96 9.21 -1.21
N THR A 15 1.00 9.69 -2.01
CA THR A 15 -0.35 10.04 -1.53
C THR A 15 -1.39 9.01 -1.96
N ARG A 16 -2.37 8.77 -1.10
CA ARG A 16 -3.42 7.76 -1.29
C ARG A 16 -4.82 8.36 -1.43
N SER A 17 -4.94 9.67 -1.28
CA SER A 17 -6.19 10.41 -1.46
C SER A 17 -5.97 11.73 -2.20
N GLU A 18 -7.06 12.28 -2.72
CA GLU A 18 -7.06 13.61 -3.35
C GLU A 18 -6.61 14.71 -2.39
N ASP A 19 -7.05 14.66 -1.12
CA ASP A 19 -6.73 15.66 -0.12
C ASP A 19 -5.23 15.67 0.21
N GLU A 20 -4.65 14.50 0.47
CA GLU A 20 -3.21 14.33 0.67
C GLU A 20 -2.40 14.80 -0.55
N PHE A 21 -2.88 14.47 -1.75
CA PHE A 21 -2.24 14.88 -2.99
C PHE A 21 -2.21 16.39 -3.17
N ARG A 22 -3.35 17.05 -2.96
CA ARG A 22 -3.46 18.52 -3.01
C ARG A 22 -2.63 19.19 -1.92
N GLY A 23 -2.68 18.67 -0.69
CA GLY A 23 -1.89 19.18 0.43
C GLY A 23 -0.39 19.07 0.19
N LEU A 24 0.07 17.93 -0.33
CA LEU A 24 1.48 17.73 -0.66
C LEU A 24 1.92 18.63 -1.82
N LEU A 25 1.13 18.74 -2.88
CA LEU A 25 1.45 19.64 -3.99
C LEU A 25 1.58 21.10 -3.55
N LYS A 26 0.71 21.56 -2.65
CA LYS A 26 0.83 22.89 -2.04
C LYS A 26 2.16 23.07 -1.31
N SER A 27 2.60 22.05 -0.54
CA SER A 27 3.93 22.08 0.11
C SER A 27 5.10 22.02 -0.88
N LEU A 28 4.87 21.49 -2.08
CA LEU A 28 5.81 21.51 -3.20
C LEU A 28 5.60 22.76 -4.08
N SER A 29 4.93 23.80 -3.60
CA SER A 29 4.69 25.06 -4.34
C SER A 29 3.98 24.89 -5.68
N VAL A 30 3.07 23.90 -5.77
CA VAL A 30 2.17 23.68 -6.91
C VAL A 30 0.74 23.85 -6.44
N GLU A 31 0.02 24.77 -7.07
CA GLU A 31 -1.40 24.98 -6.85
C GLU A 31 -2.22 24.09 -7.81
N VAL A 32 -3.30 23.52 -7.28
CA VAL A 32 -4.24 22.66 -8.03
C VAL A 32 -5.63 23.24 -7.92
N GLU A 33 -6.23 23.53 -9.07
CA GLU A 33 -7.60 24.02 -9.16
C GLU A 33 -8.42 23.13 -10.10
N ASP A 34 -9.73 23.05 -9.87
CA ASP A 34 -10.63 22.47 -10.85
C ASP A 34 -10.63 23.34 -12.11
N ASN A 35 -10.62 22.70 -13.28
CA ASN A 35 -10.76 23.43 -14.53
C ASN A 35 -12.15 24.09 -14.57
N SER A 36 -12.27 25.14 -15.38
CA SER A 36 -13.51 25.89 -15.53
C SER A 36 -14.70 24.96 -15.75
N ALA A 37 -15.83 25.24 -15.09
CA ALA A 37 -17.07 24.48 -15.31
C ALA A 37 -17.56 24.54 -16.78
N LYS A 38 -17.07 25.52 -17.55
CA LYS A 38 -17.32 25.67 -19.00
C LYS A 38 -16.32 24.91 -19.87
N ALA A 39 -15.26 24.36 -19.29
CA ALA A 39 -14.28 23.58 -20.03
C ALA A 39 -14.90 22.26 -20.51
N ARG A 40 -14.48 21.81 -21.70
CA ARG A 40 -14.96 20.57 -22.31
C ARG A 40 -14.71 19.33 -21.44
N ARG A 41 -13.70 19.39 -20.56
CA ARG A 41 -13.28 18.32 -19.65
C ARG A 41 -13.22 18.86 -18.23
N ARG A 42 -13.75 18.08 -17.28
CA ARG A 42 -13.63 18.33 -15.83
C ARG A 42 -12.28 17.88 -15.31
N ASP A 43 -11.22 18.44 -15.88
CA ASP A 43 -9.84 18.14 -15.50
C ASP A 43 -9.36 19.06 -14.37
N TRP A 44 -8.14 18.83 -13.87
CA TRP A 44 -7.45 19.76 -13.00
C TRP A 44 -6.47 20.64 -13.76
N VAL A 45 -6.27 21.84 -13.23
CA VAL A 45 -5.32 22.82 -13.72
C VAL A 45 -4.25 23.03 -12.67
N PHE A 46 -3.01 22.90 -13.08
CA PHE A 46 -1.83 23.05 -12.24
C PHE A 46 -1.13 24.37 -12.55
N SER A 47 -0.61 25.02 -11.51
CA SER A 47 0.26 26.20 -11.66
C SER A 47 1.32 26.20 -10.56
N LEU A 48 2.45 26.87 -10.79
CA LEU A 48 3.47 27.06 -9.77
C LEU A 48 3.11 28.27 -8.92
N ALA A 49 3.37 28.21 -7.61
CA ALA A 49 3.05 29.30 -6.68
C ALA A 49 3.70 30.64 -7.09
N GLY A 50 4.91 30.60 -7.68
CA GLY A 50 5.60 31.79 -8.20
C GLY A 50 5.08 32.30 -9.56
N HIS A 51 4.30 31.49 -10.29
CA HIS A 51 3.76 31.80 -11.61
C HIS A 51 2.29 31.34 -11.75
N PRO A 52 1.35 31.92 -10.98
CA PRO A 52 -0.04 31.47 -10.94
C PRO A 52 -0.79 31.69 -12.27
N THR A 53 -0.30 32.59 -13.12
CA THR A 53 -0.85 32.82 -14.47
C THR A 53 -0.48 31.72 -15.46
N TRP A 54 0.55 30.91 -15.16
CA TRP A 54 1.01 29.82 -16.01
C TRP A 54 0.29 28.54 -15.65
N ARG A 55 -0.92 28.43 -16.20
CA ARG A 55 -1.87 27.35 -15.93
C ARG A 55 -1.74 26.26 -16.98
N VAL A 56 -1.66 25.01 -16.53
CA VAL A 56 -1.55 23.84 -17.42
C VAL A 56 -2.56 22.78 -17.00
N SER A 57 -3.37 22.30 -17.95
CA SER A 57 -4.29 21.18 -17.69
C SER A 57 -3.51 19.88 -17.49
N GLY A 58 -3.99 19.01 -16.60
CA GLY A 58 -3.42 17.69 -16.38
C GLY A 58 -3.28 16.89 -17.68
N GLU A 59 -4.29 16.84 -18.53
CA GLU A 59 -4.23 16.16 -19.82
C GLU A 59 -3.12 16.70 -20.75
N SER A 60 -2.82 18.01 -20.68
CA SER A 60 -1.74 18.62 -21.46
C SER A 60 -0.34 18.22 -20.97
N LEU A 61 -0.21 17.74 -19.73
CA LEU A 61 1.03 17.18 -19.19
C LEU A 61 1.25 15.72 -19.62
N GLY A 62 0.18 15.05 -20.08
CA GLY A 62 0.18 13.68 -20.61
C GLY A 62 -0.88 12.78 -19.97
N LEU A 63 -1.04 11.57 -20.53
CA LEU A 63 -2.11 10.61 -20.19
C LEU A 63 -2.19 10.24 -18.68
N GLY A 64 -1.08 10.36 -17.96
CA GLY A 64 -1.00 10.03 -16.54
C GLY A 64 -1.30 11.16 -15.55
N TYR A 65 -1.58 12.38 -16.03
CA TYR A 65 -1.67 13.58 -15.20
C TYR A 65 -3.07 14.19 -15.16
N GLY A 66 -3.99 13.72 -16.00
CA GLY A 66 -5.40 14.10 -15.91
C GLY A 66 -6.03 13.63 -14.60
N ARG A 67 -7.01 14.37 -14.10
CA ARG A 67 -7.73 14.11 -12.84
C ARG A 67 -8.17 12.65 -12.72
N GLU A 68 -8.83 12.10 -13.73
CA GLU A 68 -9.32 10.72 -13.70
C GLU A 68 -8.20 9.69 -13.53
N SER A 69 -7.05 9.89 -14.19
CA SER A 69 -5.89 9.01 -14.08
C SER A 69 -5.25 9.09 -12.69
N LEU A 70 -5.22 10.27 -12.09
CA LEU A 70 -4.75 10.47 -10.72
C LEU A 70 -5.70 9.83 -9.70
N MET A 71 -7.01 10.07 -9.83
CA MET A 71 -8.03 9.47 -8.98
C MET A 71 -8.07 7.94 -9.06
N ARG A 72 -7.90 7.37 -10.26
CA ARG A 72 -7.73 5.92 -10.43
C ARG A 72 -6.48 5.41 -9.72
N GLY A 73 -5.39 6.18 -9.73
CA GLY A 73 -4.16 5.86 -9.01
C GLY A 73 -4.39 5.72 -7.50
N PHE A 74 -5.13 6.63 -6.90
CA PHE A 74 -5.51 6.57 -5.47
C PHE A 74 -6.41 5.37 -5.16
N SER A 75 -7.35 5.07 -6.07
CA SER A 75 -8.31 3.98 -5.90
C SER A 75 -7.70 2.58 -6.03
N LEU A 76 -6.53 2.44 -6.67
CA LEU A 76 -5.90 1.14 -6.90
C LEU A 76 -5.27 0.52 -5.63
N GLY A 77 -5.30 1.22 -4.50
CA GLY A 77 -4.89 0.70 -3.19
C GLY A 77 -3.41 0.33 -3.08
N ALA A 78 -3.01 -0.15 -1.90
CA ALA A 78 -1.62 -0.37 -1.44
C ALA A 78 -0.70 -1.22 -2.36
N ALA A 79 -1.20 -1.80 -3.45
CA ALA A 79 -0.44 -2.66 -4.36
C ALA A 79 0.71 -1.93 -5.11
N GLY A 80 0.70 -0.59 -5.15
CA GLY A 80 1.71 0.23 -5.86
C GLY A 80 2.48 1.22 -4.99
N HIS A 81 2.36 1.16 -3.67
CA HIS A 81 2.90 2.15 -2.74
C HIS A 81 4.10 1.63 -1.94
N LEU A 82 5.01 2.55 -1.58
CA LEU A 82 6.12 2.26 -0.67
C LEU A 82 5.58 2.14 0.76
N ALA A 83 6.38 1.63 1.70
CA ALA A 83 5.97 1.61 3.10
C ALA A 83 5.78 3.05 3.64
N ASP A 84 4.88 3.27 4.59
CA ASP A 84 4.57 4.60 5.14
C ASP A 84 5.81 5.42 5.56
N ALA A 85 6.83 4.78 6.14
CA ALA A 85 8.08 5.45 6.52
C ALA A 85 8.86 5.96 5.29
N SER A 86 8.90 5.16 4.24
CA SER A 86 9.49 5.49 2.94
C SER A 86 8.76 6.66 2.28
N GLU A 87 7.43 6.67 2.34
CA GLU A 87 6.58 7.73 1.78
C GLU A 87 6.85 9.08 2.47
N ARG A 88 6.95 9.08 3.81
CA ARG A 88 7.33 10.29 4.58
C ARG A 88 8.71 10.80 4.19
N ARG A 89 9.70 9.91 4.10
CA ARG A 89 11.06 10.26 3.72
C ARG A 89 11.13 10.86 2.32
N VAL A 90 10.40 10.29 1.36
CA VAL A 90 10.29 10.84 0.00
C VAL A 90 9.66 12.23 0.01
N ALA A 91 8.58 12.43 0.78
CA ALA A 91 7.95 13.74 0.88
C ALA A 91 8.89 14.79 1.49
N GLU A 92 9.68 14.44 2.49
CA GLU A 92 10.69 15.31 3.09
C GLU A 92 11.77 15.70 2.08
N LEU A 93 12.37 14.72 1.40
CA LEU A 93 13.39 14.94 0.37
C LEU A 93 12.88 15.84 -0.75
N ALA A 94 11.64 15.63 -1.19
CA ALA A 94 11.02 16.44 -2.23
C ALA A 94 10.81 17.90 -1.79
N ARG A 95 10.41 18.13 -0.53
CA ARG A 95 10.30 19.50 0.02
C ARG A 95 11.67 20.16 0.08
N SER A 96 12.69 19.48 0.61
CA SER A 96 14.04 20.03 0.67
C SER A 96 14.60 20.36 -0.72
N ALA A 97 14.35 19.52 -1.73
CA ALA A 97 14.76 19.81 -3.10
C ALA A 97 14.07 21.06 -3.66
N VAL A 98 12.77 21.24 -3.41
CA VAL A 98 12.01 22.44 -3.83
C VAL A 98 12.49 23.69 -3.09
N GLU A 99 12.74 23.61 -1.78
CA GLU A 99 13.24 24.71 -0.96
C GLU A 99 14.64 25.17 -1.40
N LEU A 100 15.51 24.23 -1.77
CA LEU A 100 16.86 24.51 -2.27
C LEU A 100 16.87 24.89 -3.76
N GLY A 101 15.73 24.81 -4.46
CA GLY A 101 15.65 25.05 -5.90
C GLY A 101 16.35 23.98 -6.74
N ASP A 102 16.64 22.80 -6.17
CA ASP A 102 17.31 21.70 -6.84
C ASP A 102 16.31 20.85 -7.64
N LEU A 103 15.97 21.36 -8.82
CA LEU A 103 15.04 20.69 -9.74
C LEU A 103 15.60 19.36 -10.26
N SER A 104 16.92 19.26 -10.39
CA SER A 104 17.61 18.05 -10.85
C SER A 104 17.45 16.93 -9.83
N GLU A 105 17.60 17.24 -8.54
CA GLU A 105 17.39 16.27 -7.46
C GLU A 105 15.93 15.82 -7.38
N LEU A 106 14.97 16.72 -7.58
CA LEU A 106 13.55 16.36 -7.61
C LEU A 106 13.21 15.44 -8.81
N GLU A 107 13.79 15.71 -9.98
CA GLU A 107 13.64 14.86 -11.16
C GLU A 107 14.26 13.48 -10.93
N ARG A 108 15.45 13.44 -10.34
CA ARG A 108 16.16 12.20 -10.00
C ARG A 108 15.42 11.37 -8.96
N LEU A 109 14.83 12.03 -7.95
CA LEU A 109 13.94 11.38 -6.97
C LEU A 109 12.70 10.79 -7.65
N SER A 110 12.07 11.54 -8.57
CA SER A 110 10.92 11.06 -9.35
C SER A 110 11.30 9.84 -10.22
N GLU A 111 12.46 9.85 -10.84
CA GLU A 111 12.95 8.75 -11.67
C GLU A 111 13.23 7.51 -10.84
N ALA A 112 13.93 7.68 -9.71
CA ALA A 112 14.21 6.60 -8.76
C ALA A 112 12.92 5.91 -8.30
N ILE A 113 11.88 6.67 -7.94
CA ILE A 113 10.59 6.09 -7.52
C ILE A 113 9.91 5.34 -8.68
N SER A 114 9.97 5.90 -9.89
CA SER A 114 9.39 5.27 -11.09
C SER A 114 10.11 3.95 -11.40
N TRP A 115 11.43 3.93 -11.27
CA TRP A 115 12.26 2.76 -11.45
C TRP A 115 11.98 1.69 -10.39
N LEU A 116 11.85 2.07 -9.11
CA LEU A 116 11.49 1.15 -8.02
C LEU A 116 10.12 0.50 -8.28
N LYS A 117 9.11 1.29 -8.68
CA LYS A 117 7.77 0.78 -8.98
C LYS A 117 7.76 -0.13 -10.21
N GLY A 118 8.45 0.26 -11.28
CA GLY A 118 8.56 -0.52 -12.51
C GLY A 118 9.18 -1.90 -12.29
N ASN A 119 10.21 -1.96 -11.44
CA ASN A 119 10.90 -3.21 -11.10
C ASN A 119 10.31 -3.95 -9.89
N ARG A 120 9.22 -3.43 -9.29
CA ARG A 120 8.61 -3.96 -8.06
C ARG A 120 9.65 -4.16 -6.94
N ILE A 121 10.51 -3.17 -6.73
CA ILE A 121 11.51 -3.14 -5.67
C ILE A 121 10.89 -2.49 -4.44
N ARG A 122 10.77 -3.25 -3.34
CA ARG A 122 10.17 -2.77 -2.09
C ARG A 122 11.08 -2.90 -0.87
N THR A 123 12.18 -3.65 -0.99
CA THR A 123 13.13 -3.93 0.10
C THR A 123 14.57 -3.79 -0.38
N ALA A 124 15.51 -3.66 0.55
CA ALA A 124 16.94 -3.68 0.23
C ALA A 124 17.36 -4.98 -0.50
N ALA A 125 16.74 -6.11 -0.18
CA ALA A 125 16.99 -7.39 -0.85
C ALA A 125 16.49 -7.38 -2.30
N ASP A 126 15.29 -6.83 -2.56
CA ASP A 126 14.81 -6.64 -3.94
C ASP A 126 15.74 -5.71 -4.72
N LEU A 127 16.27 -4.67 -4.07
CA LEU A 127 17.17 -3.71 -4.69
C LEU A 127 18.48 -4.38 -5.12
N ALA A 128 19.05 -5.25 -4.26
CA ALA A 128 20.24 -6.02 -4.60
C ALA A 128 19.98 -7.02 -5.73
N ALA A 129 18.84 -7.72 -5.69
CA ALA A 129 18.50 -8.75 -6.67
C ALA A 129 18.13 -8.18 -8.06
N LYS A 130 17.40 -7.07 -8.10
CA LYS A 130 16.82 -6.49 -9.34
C LYS A 130 17.55 -5.25 -9.82
N GLY A 131 18.41 -4.66 -9.00
CA GLY A 131 19.15 -3.44 -9.30
C GLY A 131 20.45 -3.63 -10.07
N ALA A 132 20.84 -4.87 -10.38
CA ALA A 132 22.12 -5.18 -11.03
C ALA A 132 22.35 -4.46 -12.38
N GLY A 133 21.27 -4.11 -13.09
CA GLY A 133 21.36 -3.37 -14.35
C GLY A 133 21.51 -1.85 -14.22
N ASN A 134 21.47 -1.29 -13.02
CA ASN A 134 21.61 0.15 -12.79
C ASN A 134 22.28 0.46 -11.43
N PRO A 135 23.63 0.40 -11.36
CA PRO A 135 24.35 0.57 -10.10
C PRO A 135 24.30 2.01 -9.56
N GLU A 136 24.22 3.02 -10.43
CA GLU A 136 24.09 4.43 -10.04
C GLU A 136 22.77 4.70 -9.29
N MET A 137 21.67 4.14 -9.77
CA MET A 137 20.35 4.31 -9.17
C MET A 137 20.21 3.49 -7.89
N VAL A 138 20.88 2.32 -7.82
CA VAL A 138 21.02 1.55 -6.58
C VAL A 138 21.72 2.37 -5.51
N ALA A 139 22.90 2.94 -5.80
CA ALA A 139 23.65 3.75 -4.85
C ALA A 139 22.86 4.97 -4.40
N TYR A 140 22.17 5.63 -5.33
CA TYR A 140 21.29 6.76 -5.02
C TYR A 140 20.15 6.35 -4.07
N VAL A 141 19.37 5.31 -4.39
CA VAL A 141 18.26 4.84 -3.54
C VAL A 141 18.75 4.37 -2.16
N GLN A 142 19.93 3.74 -2.08
CA GLN A 142 20.55 3.38 -0.80
C GLN A 142 20.88 4.61 0.04
N GLY A 143 21.48 5.65 -0.56
CA GLY A 143 21.81 6.91 0.12
C GLY A 143 20.58 7.66 0.64
N LEU A 144 19.42 7.53 -0.01
CA LEU A 144 18.18 8.17 0.44
C LEU A 144 17.57 7.52 1.70
N GLY A 145 17.93 6.27 1.99
CA GLY A 145 17.39 5.53 3.14
C GLY A 145 15.89 5.24 3.05
N ILE A 146 15.33 5.21 1.84
CA ILE A 146 13.88 5.06 1.62
C ILE A 146 13.45 3.59 1.77
N LEU A 147 14.31 2.62 1.45
CA LEU A 147 13.93 1.21 1.52
C LEU A 147 14.08 0.65 2.93
N LYS A 148 13.09 -0.15 3.35
CA LYS A 148 13.22 -0.95 4.56
C LYS A 148 14.36 -1.95 4.35
N GLU A 149 15.33 -1.93 5.26
CA GLU A 149 16.31 -2.99 5.39
C GLU A 149 15.51 -4.27 5.60
N GLY A 150 15.60 -5.18 4.63
CA GLY A 150 14.88 -6.44 4.71
C GLY A 150 15.30 -7.05 6.04
N ALA A 151 14.37 -7.12 6.99
CA ALA A 151 14.59 -7.91 8.17
C ALA A 151 15.06 -9.25 7.64
N THR A 152 16.31 -9.60 7.95
CA THR A 152 16.78 -10.97 7.91
C THR A 152 15.61 -11.84 8.30
N GLU A 153 15.31 -12.80 7.42
CA GLU A 153 14.36 -13.88 7.63
C GLU A 153 14.09 -14.02 9.12
N ARG A 154 12.86 -13.66 9.55
CA ARG A 154 12.43 -14.04 10.89
C ARG A 154 12.68 -15.53 10.94
N ASN A 155 13.70 -15.91 11.70
CA ASN A 155 14.11 -17.28 11.87
C ASN A 155 12.84 -18.11 12.02
N HIS A 156 12.48 -18.87 10.99
CA HIS A 156 11.71 -20.07 11.17
C HIS A 156 12.65 -21.02 11.91
N THR A 157 12.83 -20.76 13.20
CA THR A 157 13.22 -21.81 14.11
C THR A 157 12.11 -22.85 13.99
N PRO A 158 12.41 -24.09 13.58
CA PRO A 158 11.46 -25.17 13.74
C PRO A 158 11.16 -25.19 15.24
N ARG A 159 9.90 -24.89 15.59
CA ARG A 159 9.40 -25.01 16.95
C ARG A 159 9.87 -26.36 17.50
N PRO A 160 10.74 -26.42 18.52
CA PRO A 160 11.13 -27.69 19.09
C PRO A 160 9.85 -28.34 19.65
N ALA A 161 9.51 -29.50 19.12
CA ALA A 161 8.42 -30.31 19.62
C ALA A 161 8.69 -30.57 21.11
N LYS A 162 7.78 -30.10 21.96
CA LYS A 162 7.83 -30.37 23.40
C LYS A 162 7.75 -31.90 23.59
N PRO A 163 8.65 -32.52 24.38
CA PRO A 163 8.50 -33.91 24.75
C PRO A 163 7.30 -34.03 25.68
N PHE A 164 6.36 -34.91 25.34
CA PHE A 164 5.24 -35.27 26.21
C PHE A 164 5.79 -35.90 27.50
N PRO A 165 5.42 -35.42 28.70
CA PRO A 165 5.63 -36.17 29.92
C PRO A 165 4.61 -37.31 29.98
N ARG A 166 5.12 -38.54 29.90
CA ARG A 166 4.41 -39.77 30.21
C ARG A 166 4.14 -39.81 31.71
N ALA A 167 2.90 -39.57 32.12
CA ALA A 167 2.40 -39.91 33.45
C ALA A 167 1.41 -41.07 33.30
N GLN A 168 1.87 -42.26 33.69
CA GLN A 168 1.06 -43.47 33.85
C GLN A 168 0.31 -43.38 35.18
N GLY A 169 -1.02 -43.38 35.14
CA GLY A 169 -1.91 -43.95 36.15
C GLY A 169 -2.88 -44.85 35.39
N ALA A 170 -2.82 -46.18 35.49
CA ALA A 170 -3.54 -46.97 36.49
C ALA A 170 -5.00 -46.49 36.59
N SER A 171 -6.05 -47.23 36.25
CA SER A 171 -6.32 -48.65 36.00
C SER A 171 -7.83 -48.67 35.60
N VAL A 172 -8.38 -49.56 34.79
CA VAL A 172 -8.87 -50.90 35.12
C VAL A 172 -9.67 -51.31 33.87
N GLN A 173 -9.30 -52.39 33.21
CA GLN A 173 -10.16 -53.07 32.24
C GLN A 173 -10.67 -54.35 32.92
N ARG A 174 -11.94 -54.34 33.33
CA ARG A 174 -12.67 -55.56 33.71
C ARG A 174 -13.93 -55.62 32.88
N SER A 175 -13.92 -56.51 31.91
CA SER A 175 -15.11 -57.04 31.26
C SER A 175 -15.71 -58.10 32.18
N ASN A 176 -16.99 -57.98 32.53
CA ASN A 176 -18.03 -58.95 32.18
C ASN A 176 -19.27 -58.81 33.06
N ALA A 177 -20.41 -58.83 32.35
CA ALA A 177 -21.69 -59.47 32.68
C ALA A 177 -22.30 -59.20 34.06
N ILE A 178 -23.53 -58.68 34.07
CA ILE A 178 -24.72 -59.51 34.32
C ILE A 178 -25.96 -58.68 33.98
N GLU A 179 -26.92 -59.41 33.45
CA GLU A 179 -28.34 -59.14 33.21
C GLU A 179 -29.00 -58.13 34.16
N HIS A 180 -29.97 -57.37 33.64
CA HIS A 180 -31.39 -57.64 33.88
C HIS A 180 -32.24 -56.44 33.45
N ALA A 181 -33.31 -56.78 32.73
CA ALA A 181 -34.65 -56.23 32.87
C ALA A 181 -34.78 -54.70 33.04
N SER A 182 -35.33 -54.04 32.02
CA SER A 182 -36.77 -53.74 32.00
C SER A 182 -37.07 -52.79 30.86
N GLU A 183 -37.99 -53.20 30.00
CA GLU A 183 -38.82 -52.29 29.22
C GLU A 183 -39.41 -51.19 30.10
N HIS A 184 -39.83 -50.11 29.42
CA HIS A 184 -40.66 -48.97 29.84
C HIS A 184 -39.89 -47.65 29.82
N GLN A 185 -40.36 -46.56 29.20
CA GLN A 185 -41.43 -46.29 28.25
C GLN A 185 -41.25 -44.79 27.91
N HIS A 186 -41.62 -44.40 26.68
CA HIS A 186 -42.05 -43.05 26.29
C HIS A 186 -40.98 -41.96 26.07
N ALA A 187 -40.33 -42.03 24.91
CA ALA A 187 -40.04 -40.83 24.13
C ALA A 187 -41.31 -40.37 23.40
N ARG A 188 -42.11 -39.51 24.05
CA ARG A 188 -43.01 -38.61 23.34
C ARG A 188 -42.26 -37.31 23.08
N GLN A 189 -42.33 -36.86 21.83
CA GLN A 189 -42.36 -35.47 21.37
C GLN A 189 -41.37 -35.22 20.23
N ARG A 190 -41.81 -35.60 19.02
CA ARG A 190 -41.61 -34.77 17.84
C ARG A 190 -42.99 -34.50 17.27
N ASP A 191 -43.57 -33.38 17.70
CA ASP A 191 -44.75 -32.82 17.06
C ASP A 191 -44.29 -32.33 15.68
N ASN A 192 -44.75 -33.08 14.69
CA ASN A 192 -44.60 -32.81 13.29
C ASN A 192 -45.60 -31.71 12.95
N GLY A 193 -45.12 -30.66 12.26
CA GLY A 193 -45.93 -29.50 11.90
C GLY A 193 -47.29 -29.89 11.34
N ARG A 194 -48.34 -29.33 11.95
CA ARG A 194 -49.67 -29.27 11.36
C ARG A 194 -49.89 -27.91 10.73
N GLU A 195 -50.03 -27.97 9.42
CA GLU A 195 -50.81 -27.08 8.60
C GLU A 195 -52.28 -26.98 9.04
N SER A 196 -52.88 -25.91 8.50
CA SER A 196 -54.31 -25.63 8.26
C SER A 196 -55.06 -24.95 9.43
N GLN A 197 -55.24 -23.62 9.38
CA GLN A 197 -56.09 -22.78 8.51
C GLN A 197 -57.47 -22.52 9.15
N ARG A 198 -57.74 -21.23 9.42
CA ARG A 198 -58.95 -20.66 10.06
C ARG A 198 -59.07 -20.84 11.57
#